data_AF-A0AAP3G8W7-F1
#
_entry.id   AF-A0AAP3G8W7-F1
#
_cell.length_a   1.000
_cell.length_b   1.000
_cell.length_c   1.000
_cell.angle_alpha   90.00
_cell.angle_beta   90.00
_cell.angle_gamma   90.00
#
_symmetry.space_group_name_H-M   'P 1'
#
loop_
_entity.id
_entity.type
_entity.pdbx_description
1 polymer ?
#
loop_
_entity_poly.entity_id
_entity_poly.type
_entity_poly.pdbx_seq_one_letter_code
_entity_poly.pdbx_strand_id
1 'polypeptide(L)'
;MKIIESFINQDINKLSSKKIDLCLSLFTYIDWDCHVRFSTIERLASEIGTTVKYVKEMMNELKRDGVLSCHPNNPDLVRFELASDNLEWERGDRYCKPFFFFDSPEFKRLKVNAKRIILKAALQLSIQSSSQNTTVVMEKEAFFSRKQYHLHKLPLDNERFSLSIREINAKLSGIVDVQVHKSVETKKEFVVFNFVPEILNQFYTIERERSLLEDTFTCYGVVKNLSPETYQGILATAKGFINSLVKESELLLLKKYSIQVTSYSKAEEELLKQKRTVRYLARSIYDEAVRYLASSLNSFELELNTPDAISAYFRGILHNISLEKMTENAKEIDRYHSFAMSFNSLPDYKEGKSKYEYLKKLGLEGFNIIDQDTIFYATKRYQFIFDLLIGVCHKWFESKITQTLVNFSGYDMFDLPGQRKASISKEDARRKLTDLRNKEINKLEEIEKEVKEEKHPYQFHEVTLNLLEAYKKTIEFSYAHIYKKVS
;
A
#
# COMPACT_ATOMS: atom_id res chain seq x y z
N MET A 1 -12.92 -0.15 -0.06
CA MET A 1 -14.22 -0.81 -0.26
C MET A 1 -14.45 -1.96 0.72
N LYS A 2 -13.71 -3.08 0.64
CA LYS A 2 -13.95 -4.27 1.50
C LYS A 2 -13.74 -4.07 3.01
N ILE A 3 -13.04 -3.03 3.48
CA ILE A 3 -12.69 -2.85 4.90
C ILE A 3 -13.91 -2.58 5.75
N ILE A 4 -14.54 -1.44 5.48
CA ILE A 4 -15.68 -0.97 6.21
C ILE A 4 -16.90 -1.69 5.66
N GLU A 5 -16.94 -2.07 4.39
CA GLU A 5 -18.03 -2.93 3.90
C GLU A 5 -17.98 -4.36 4.48
N SER A 6 -16.80 -4.97 4.72
CA SER A 6 -16.70 -6.26 5.45
C SER A 6 -16.89 -6.07 6.96
N PHE A 7 -16.34 -5.00 7.55
CA PHE A 7 -16.62 -4.63 8.94
C PHE A 7 -18.13 -4.33 9.16
N ILE A 8 -18.80 -3.68 8.21
CA ILE A 8 -20.24 -3.32 8.22
C ILE A 8 -21.13 -4.51 7.81
N ASN A 9 -20.74 -5.32 6.82
CA ASN A 9 -21.60 -6.40 6.28
C ASN A 9 -21.28 -7.79 6.85
N GLN A 10 -20.04 -8.10 7.25
CA GLN A 10 -19.71 -9.39 7.87
C GLN A 10 -19.91 -9.37 9.39
N ASP A 11 -19.67 -8.26 10.11
CA ASP A 11 -19.68 -8.34 11.58
C ASP A 11 -20.09 -7.12 12.41
N ILE A 12 -20.63 -6.06 11.81
CA ILE A 12 -21.21 -4.96 12.59
C ILE A 12 -22.29 -5.49 13.55
N ASN A 13 -23.01 -6.55 13.16
CA ASN A 13 -24.05 -7.21 13.96
C ASN A 13 -23.52 -7.90 15.24
N LYS A 14 -22.23 -8.29 15.28
CA LYS A 14 -21.60 -8.93 16.45
C LYS A 14 -20.85 -7.95 17.36
N LEU A 15 -20.37 -6.84 16.82
CA LEU A 15 -19.63 -5.83 17.58
C LEU A 15 -20.54 -5.08 18.56
N SER A 16 -20.03 -4.86 19.77
CA SER A 16 -20.67 -4.00 20.78
C SER A 16 -20.52 -2.52 20.40
N SER A 17 -21.35 -1.66 21.01
CA SER A 17 -21.28 -0.20 20.78
C SER A 17 -19.87 0.35 21.05
N LYS A 18 -19.21 -0.10 22.12
CA LYS A 18 -17.84 0.33 22.47
C LYS A 18 -16.75 -0.25 21.57
N LYS A 19 -16.94 -1.45 21.03
CA LYS A 19 -16.03 -1.99 20.01
C LYS A 19 -16.08 -1.18 18.71
N ILE A 20 -17.26 -0.70 18.33
CA ILE A 20 -17.40 0.21 17.19
C ILE A 20 -16.59 1.50 17.45
N ASP A 21 -16.75 2.11 18.63
CA ASP A 21 -15.99 3.32 19.00
C ASP A 21 -14.47 3.07 19.00
N LEU A 22 -14.03 1.91 19.51
CA LEU A 22 -12.63 1.50 19.46
C LEU A 22 -12.13 1.42 18.01
N CYS A 23 -12.81 0.71 17.12
CA CYS A 23 -12.38 0.57 15.73
C CYS A 23 -12.33 1.93 15.01
N LEU A 24 -13.32 2.80 15.23
CA LEU A 24 -13.35 4.15 14.67
C LEU A 24 -12.17 4.99 15.16
N SER A 25 -11.83 4.90 16.45
CA SER A 25 -10.67 5.57 17.02
C SER A 25 -9.38 5.03 16.41
N LEU A 26 -9.23 3.70 16.32
CA LEU A 26 -8.04 3.06 15.74
C LEU A 26 -7.82 3.45 14.27
N PHE A 27 -8.87 3.67 13.47
CA PHE A 27 -8.73 4.12 12.08
C PHE A 27 -7.97 5.44 11.95
N THR A 28 -8.03 6.33 12.96
CA THR A 28 -7.28 7.59 12.95
C THR A 28 -5.78 7.40 13.17
N TYR A 29 -5.36 6.23 13.65
CA TYR A 29 -3.98 5.87 13.99
C TYR A 29 -3.32 4.93 12.97
N ILE A 30 -3.97 4.69 11.83
CA ILE A 30 -3.47 3.75 10.83
C ILE A 30 -2.43 4.41 9.91
N ASP A 31 -1.30 3.73 9.71
CA ASP A 31 -0.30 4.07 8.69
C ASP A 31 -0.65 3.49 7.30
N TRP A 32 0.18 3.73 6.29
CA TRP A 32 -0.06 3.22 4.93
C TRP A 32 -0.10 1.69 4.83
N ASP A 33 0.53 0.97 5.77
CA ASP A 33 0.59 -0.49 5.82
C ASP A 33 -0.50 -1.11 6.70
N CYS A 34 -1.46 -0.29 7.13
CA CYS A 34 -2.56 -0.68 8.00
C CYS A 34 -2.14 -1.00 9.45
N HIS A 35 -0.94 -0.59 9.88
CA HIS A 35 -0.54 -0.72 11.27
C HIS A 35 -1.13 0.41 12.09
N VAL A 36 -1.66 0.03 13.26
CA VAL A 36 -2.17 0.97 14.24
C VAL A 36 -1.01 1.43 15.11
N ARG A 37 -0.73 2.74 15.08
CA ARG A 37 0.33 3.37 15.86
C ARG A 37 -0.23 4.53 16.68
N PHE A 38 -0.55 4.25 17.94
CA PHE A 38 -0.94 5.24 18.94
C PHE A 38 0.13 5.34 20.02
N SER A 39 0.25 6.50 20.67
CA SER A 39 1.33 6.75 21.65
C SER A 39 1.13 6.01 22.96
N THR A 40 -0.10 5.94 23.48
CA THR A 40 -0.43 5.26 24.74
C THR A 40 -1.83 4.67 24.71
N ILE A 41 -2.02 3.53 25.38
CA ILE A 41 -3.33 2.89 25.47
C ILE A 41 -4.28 3.67 26.40
N GLU A 42 -3.72 4.45 27.32
CA GLU A 42 -4.41 5.36 28.22
C GLU A 42 -5.14 6.45 27.43
N ARG A 43 -4.46 7.05 26.45
CA ARG A 43 -5.09 8.04 25.54
C ARG A 43 -6.24 7.42 24.77
N LEU A 44 -6.03 6.23 24.20
CA LEU A 44 -7.07 5.51 23.46
C LEU A 44 -8.29 5.20 24.36
N ALA A 45 -8.06 4.78 25.61
CA ALA A 45 -9.12 4.52 26.58
C ALA A 45 -9.92 5.79 26.91
N SER A 46 -9.22 6.92 27.07
CA SER A 46 -9.85 8.23 27.29
C SER A 46 -10.70 8.67 26.10
N GLU A 47 -10.18 8.55 24.87
CA GLU A 47 -10.89 8.93 23.63
C GLU A 47 -12.19 8.12 23.44
N ILE A 48 -12.15 6.83 23.77
CA ILE A 48 -13.33 5.93 23.72
C ILE A 48 -14.28 6.17 24.91
N GLY A 49 -13.79 6.78 25.99
CA GLY A 49 -14.51 6.91 27.26
C GLY A 49 -14.72 5.55 27.94
N THR A 50 -13.64 4.80 28.16
CA THR A 50 -13.62 3.51 28.86
C THR A 50 -12.31 3.31 29.63
N THR A 51 -12.08 2.14 30.23
CA THR A 51 -10.86 1.83 30.98
C THR A 51 -9.82 1.13 30.12
N VAL A 52 -8.53 1.30 30.45
CA VAL A 52 -7.41 0.62 29.77
C VAL A 52 -7.61 -0.90 29.76
N LYS A 53 -8.07 -1.48 30.87
CA LYS A 53 -8.38 -2.91 30.98
C LYS A 53 -9.37 -3.35 29.89
N TYR A 54 -10.46 -2.60 29.73
CA TYR A 54 -11.50 -2.94 28.76
C TYR A 54 -11.04 -2.72 27.31
N VAL A 55 -10.20 -1.70 27.04
CA VAL A 55 -9.56 -1.54 25.73
C VAL A 55 -8.69 -2.76 25.38
N LYS A 56 -7.84 -3.23 26.31
CA LYS A 56 -7.01 -4.43 26.10
C LYS A 56 -7.85 -5.68 25.82
N GLU A 57 -8.93 -5.87 26.59
CA GLU A 57 -9.87 -6.98 26.37
C GLU A 57 -10.52 -6.91 24.98
N MET A 58 -11.02 -5.73 24.57
CA MET A 58 -11.60 -5.53 23.26
C MET A 58 -10.59 -5.74 22.13
N MET A 59 -9.34 -5.26 22.27
CA MET A 59 -8.28 -5.50 21.28
C MET A 59 -7.96 -6.99 21.14
N ASN A 60 -7.89 -7.73 22.25
CA ASN A 60 -7.67 -9.18 22.22
C ASN A 60 -8.85 -9.94 21.59
N GLU A 61 -10.08 -9.49 21.83
CA GLU A 61 -11.25 -10.00 21.12
C GLU A 61 -11.17 -9.73 19.62
N LEU A 62 -10.85 -8.51 19.21
CA LEU A 62 -10.68 -8.17 17.80
C LEU A 62 -9.56 -8.98 17.13
N LYS A 63 -8.49 -9.33 17.87
CA LYS A 63 -7.46 -10.26 17.39
C LYS A 63 -8.00 -11.68 17.18
N ARG A 64 -8.76 -12.21 18.16
CA ARG A 64 -9.42 -13.52 18.04
C ARG A 64 -10.44 -13.57 16.91
N ASP A 65 -11.15 -12.48 16.71
CA ASP A 65 -12.16 -12.32 15.66
C ASP A 65 -11.53 -12.11 14.26
N GLY A 66 -10.19 -12.06 14.15
CA GLY A 66 -9.47 -11.85 12.89
C GLY A 66 -9.57 -10.44 12.32
N VAL A 67 -10.07 -9.47 13.11
CA VAL A 67 -10.14 -8.05 12.72
C VAL A 67 -8.77 -7.39 12.82
N LEU A 68 -8.00 -7.79 13.83
CA LEU A 68 -6.64 -7.34 14.11
C LEU A 68 -5.67 -8.52 14.03
N SER A 69 -4.43 -8.28 13.61
CA SER A 69 -3.34 -9.26 13.70
C SER A 69 -2.13 -8.63 14.40
N CYS A 70 -1.29 -9.47 15.00
CA CYS A 70 0.01 -9.02 15.51
C CYS A 70 1.02 -8.99 14.36
N HIS A 71 1.86 -7.95 14.32
CA HIS A 71 2.93 -7.91 13.35
C HIS A 71 3.95 -9.04 13.63
N PRO A 72 4.44 -9.78 12.62
CA PRO A 72 5.30 -10.96 12.83
C PRO A 72 6.56 -10.67 13.63
N ASN A 73 7.14 -9.49 13.42
CA ASN A 73 8.41 -9.08 14.04
C ASN A 73 8.22 -8.10 15.19
N ASN A 74 6.98 -7.70 15.51
CA ASN A 74 6.69 -6.78 16.61
C ASN A 74 5.30 -7.08 17.18
N PRO A 75 5.20 -7.89 18.24
CA PRO A 75 3.91 -8.29 18.81
C PRO A 75 3.10 -7.12 19.42
N ASP A 76 3.76 -6.00 19.73
CA ASP A 76 3.12 -4.78 20.22
C ASP A 76 2.53 -3.92 19.10
N LEU A 77 2.98 -4.13 17.86
CA LEU A 77 2.42 -3.49 16.68
C LEU A 77 1.25 -4.32 16.15
N VAL A 78 0.06 -3.73 16.14
CA VAL A 78 -1.16 -4.38 15.68
C VAL A 78 -1.51 -3.89 14.27
N ARG A 79 -1.84 -4.82 13.38
CA ARG A 79 -2.28 -4.54 12.01
C ARG A 79 -3.79 -4.72 11.90
N PHE A 80 -4.45 -3.82 11.19
CA PHE A 80 -5.84 -3.98 10.80
C PHE A 80 -5.92 -4.89 9.57
N GLU A 81 -6.28 -6.16 9.75
CA GLU A 81 -6.38 -7.14 8.65
C GLU A 81 -7.55 -6.83 7.72
N LEU A 82 -8.59 -6.16 8.23
CA LEU A 82 -9.70 -5.73 7.40
C LEU A 82 -9.31 -4.57 6.48
N ALA A 83 -8.23 -3.84 6.75
CA ALA A 83 -7.85 -2.71 5.91
C ALA A 83 -7.31 -3.15 4.54
N SER A 84 -7.63 -2.40 3.48
CA SER A 84 -7.60 -2.89 2.09
C SER A 84 -6.18 -3.30 1.77
N ASP A 85 -6.03 -4.54 1.27
CA ASP A 85 -4.76 -5.04 0.75
C ASP A 85 -4.39 -4.43 -0.62
N ASN A 86 -5.18 -3.47 -1.12
CA ASN A 86 -4.88 -2.74 -2.34
C ASN A 86 -3.88 -1.61 -2.06
N LEU A 87 -2.73 -1.68 -2.72
CA LEU A 87 -1.82 -0.54 -2.82
C LEU A 87 -2.42 0.58 -3.69
N GLU A 88 -3.44 0.26 -4.49
CA GLU A 88 -4.22 1.26 -5.22
C GLU A 88 -5.25 1.88 -4.28
N TRP A 89 -4.95 3.09 -3.82
CA TRP A 89 -5.92 3.95 -3.17
C TRP A 89 -6.91 4.48 -4.22
N GLU A 90 -7.75 3.59 -4.77
CA GLU A 90 -8.79 3.98 -5.71
C GLU A 90 -9.88 4.82 -5.03
N ARG A 91 -10.68 5.51 -5.83
CA ARG A 91 -11.76 6.41 -5.37
C ARG A 91 -12.79 5.75 -4.43
N GLY A 92 -12.86 4.40 -4.36
CA GLY A 92 -13.69 3.62 -3.42
C GLY A 92 -12.92 2.92 -2.29
N ASP A 93 -11.60 3.05 -2.23
CA ASP A 93 -10.69 2.54 -1.18
C ASP A 93 -10.27 3.60 -0.16
N ARG A 94 -10.87 4.79 -0.25
CA ARG A 94 -10.95 5.68 0.90
C ARG A 94 -11.48 4.85 2.06
N TYR A 95 -10.76 4.82 3.18
CA TYR A 95 -11.43 4.63 4.47
C TYR A 95 -12.72 5.46 4.43
N CYS A 96 -13.79 5.00 5.08
CA CYS A 96 -14.87 5.93 5.43
C CYS A 96 -14.14 7.14 5.99
N LYS A 97 -14.30 8.30 5.33
CA LYS A 97 -13.68 9.54 5.78
C LYS A 97 -13.90 9.57 7.29
N PRO A 98 -12.85 9.65 8.13
CA PRO A 98 -13.02 9.59 9.57
C PRO A 98 -13.69 10.90 9.99
N PHE A 99 -15.01 10.96 9.83
CA PHE A 99 -15.77 12.17 10.00
C PHE A 99 -15.69 12.60 11.47
N PHE A 100 -15.57 13.91 11.71
CA PHE A 100 -15.41 14.45 13.06
C PHE A 100 -16.55 14.01 13.99
N PHE A 101 -17.76 13.83 13.44
CA PHE A 101 -18.91 13.40 14.25
C PHE A 101 -18.76 11.99 14.85
N PHE A 102 -17.88 11.13 14.34
CA PHE A 102 -17.62 9.82 14.97
C PHE A 102 -17.05 9.96 16.38
N ASP A 103 -16.33 11.05 16.66
CA ASP A 103 -15.79 11.33 18.00
C ASP A 103 -16.72 12.10 18.91
N SER A 104 -17.83 12.62 18.35
CA SER A 104 -18.78 13.44 19.09
C SER A 104 -19.42 12.68 20.25
N PRO A 105 -19.68 13.33 21.40
CA PRO A 105 -20.47 12.75 22.49
C PRO A 105 -21.85 12.26 22.03
N GLU A 106 -22.45 12.92 21.03
CA GLU A 106 -23.75 12.61 20.45
C GLU A 106 -23.72 11.23 19.79
N PHE A 107 -22.72 11.00 18.91
CA PHE A 107 -22.52 9.71 18.26
C PHE A 107 -22.16 8.61 19.26
N LYS A 108 -21.22 8.88 20.18
CA LYS A 108 -20.75 7.88 21.17
C LYS A 108 -21.90 7.38 22.06
N ARG A 109 -22.91 8.22 22.32
CA ARG A 109 -24.12 7.90 23.08
C ARG A 109 -25.20 7.14 22.29
N LEU A 110 -25.03 6.93 20.98
CA LEU A 110 -25.97 6.12 20.19
C LEU A 110 -25.95 4.65 20.62
N LYS A 111 -27.13 4.03 20.61
CA LYS A 111 -27.22 2.56 20.70
C LYS A 111 -26.58 1.91 19.49
N VAL A 112 -26.17 0.66 19.67
CA VAL A 112 -25.42 -0.09 18.66
C VAL A 112 -26.09 -0.01 17.29
N ASN A 113 -27.39 -0.34 17.18
CA ASN A 113 -28.12 -0.35 15.91
C ASN A 113 -28.16 1.01 15.20
N ALA A 114 -28.35 2.10 15.95
CA ALA A 114 -28.29 3.45 15.41
C ALA A 114 -26.89 3.76 14.83
N LYS A 115 -25.81 3.39 15.55
CA LYS A 115 -24.43 3.48 15.02
C LYS A 115 -24.27 2.69 13.72
N ARG A 116 -24.82 1.48 13.64
CA ARG A 116 -24.73 0.64 12.43
C ARG A 116 -25.34 1.31 11.21
N ILE A 117 -26.56 1.83 11.38
CA ILE A 117 -27.30 2.48 10.32
C ILE A 117 -26.55 3.71 9.82
N ILE A 118 -26.14 4.61 10.72
CA ILE A 118 -25.47 5.84 10.31
C ILE A 118 -24.07 5.59 9.74
N LEU A 119 -23.32 4.59 10.23
CA LEU A 119 -22.02 4.23 9.67
C LEU A 119 -22.13 3.72 8.24
N LYS A 120 -23.18 2.94 7.93
CA LYS A 120 -23.45 2.49 6.57
C LYS A 120 -23.75 3.66 5.63
N ALA A 121 -24.51 4.65 6.09
CA ALA A 121 -24.76 5.87 5.33
C ALA A 121 -23.50 6.73 5.15
N ALA A 122 -22.72 6.94 6.22
CA ALA A 122 -21.48 7.70 6.18
C ALA A 122 -20.43 7.07 5.24
N LEU A 123 -20.35 5.73 5.21
CA LEU A 123 -19.52 5.03 4.24
C LEU A 123 -19.95 5.35 2.81
N GLN A 124 -21.25 5.25 2.51
CA GLN A 124 -21.77 5.53 1.17
C GLN A 124 -21.50 6.98 0.76
N LEU A 125 -21.67 7.93 1.69
CA LEU A 125 -21.34 9.34 1.48
C LEU A 125 -19.85 9.53 1.16
N SER A 126 -18.96 8.84 1.86
CA SER A 126 -17.51 8.94 1.63
C SER A 126 -17.12 8.52 0.21
N ILE A 127 -17.83 7.55 -0.37
CA ILE A 127 -17.65 7.08 -1.75
C ILE A 127 -18.21 8.10 -2.75
N GLN A 128 -19.39 8.67 -2.48
CA GLN A 128 -20.08 9.63 -3.36
C GLN A 128 -19.42 11.01 -3.44
N SER A 129 -18.52 11.34 -2.51
CA SER A 129 -17.95 12.68 -2.28
C SER A 129 -17.12 13.31 -3.42
N SER A 130 -17.11 12.75 -4.64
CA SER A 130 -16.72 13.46 -5.86
C SER A 130 -17.86 14.28 -6.48
N SER A 131 -19.10 13.99 -6.11
CA SER A 131 -20.29 14.79 -6.38
C SER A 131 -20.57 15.65 -5.16
N GLN A 132 -20.94 16.93 -5.30
CA GLN A 132 -21.34 17.82 -4.19
C GLN A 132 -22.64 17.38 -3.48
N ASN A 133 -23.01 16.10 -3.61
CA ASN A 133 -24.23 15.53 -3.08
C ASN A 133 -24.00 15.03 -1.64
N THR A 134 -24.79 15.56 -0.71
CA THR A 134 -24.81 15.12 0.69
C THR A 134 -25.96 14.17 1.02
N THR A 135 -26.76 13.80 0.02
CA THR A 135 -27.87 12.88 0.17
C THR A 135 -27.47 11.45 -0.20
N VAL A 136 -27.62 10.54 0.75
CA VAL A 136 -27.45 9.10 0.55
C VAL A 136 -28.81 8.42 0.54
N VAL A 137 -29.09 7.64 -0.51
CA VAL A 137 -30.33 6.85 -0.62
C VAL A 137 -29.97 5.37 -0.63
N MET A 138 -30.62 4.58 0.23
CA MET A 138 -30.42 3.13 0.31
C MET A 138 -31.76 2.40 0.44
N GLU A 139 -31.89 1.23 -0.18
CA GLU A 139 -33.04 0.33 0.08
C GLU A 139 -33.07 -0.06 1.56
N LYS A 140 -34.25 -0.01 2.20
CA LYS A 140 -34.42 -0.36 3.62
C LYS A 140 -34.01 -1.81 3.88
N GLU A 141 -34.26 -2.70 2.92
CA GLU A 141 -33.87 -4.10 2.95
C GLU A 141 -32.36 -4.30 3.11
N ALA A 142 -31.53 -3.32 2.72
CA ALA A 142 -30.08 -3.39 2.86
C ALA A 142 -29.61 -3.38 4.32
N PHE A 143 -30.45 -2.99 5.28
CA PHE A 143 -30.13 -2.97 6.71
C PHE A 143 -30.50 -4.27 7.44
N PHE A 144 -31.27 -5.14 6.80
CA PHE A 144 -31.73 -6.40 7.37
C PHE A 144 -30.87 -7.55 6.83
N SER A 145 -30.14 -8.26 7.71
CA SER A 145 -29.27 -9.35 7.26
C SER A 145 -30.11 -10.55 6.81
N ARG A 146 -29.98 -10.97 5.54
CA ARG A 146 -30.70 -12.15 5.00
C ARG A 146 -30.17 -13.52 5.50
N LYS A 147 -29.01 -13.58 6.16
CA LYS A 147 -28.25 -14.83 6.42
C LYS A 147 -28.10 -15.26 7.89
N GLN A 148 -28.83 -14.68 8.85
CA GLN A 148 -28.56 -14.90 10.29
C GLN A 148 -29.62 -15.70 11.06
N TYR A 149 -30.32 -16.64 10.42
CA TYR A 149 -31.25 -17.53 11.14
C TYR A 149 -30.56 -18.49 12.14
N HIS A 150 -29.23 -18.65 12.09
CA HIS A 150 -28.50 -19.67 12.87
C HIS A 150 -27.60 -19.12 13.99
N LEU A 151 -27.50 -17.79 14.16
CA LEU A 151 -26.69 -17.17 15.22
C LEU A 151 -27.64 -16.42 16.15
N HIS A 152 -27.80 -16.89 17.39
CA HIS A 152 -28.75 -16.41 18.41
C HIS A 152 -28.55 -14.95 18.92
N LYS A 153 -28.22 -13.99 18.06
CA LYS A 153 -28.30 -12.54 18.34
C LYS A 153 -29.37 -11.93 17.44
N LEU A 154 -30.45 -11.44 18.06
CA LEU A 154 -31.65 -10.98 17.35
C LEU A 154 -31.30 -9.96 16.25
N PRO A 155 -31.65 -10.23 14.98
CA PRO A 155 -31.43 -9.31 13.87
C PRO A 155 -32.11 -7.96 14.13
N LEU A 156 -31.66 -6.91 13.43
CA LEU A 156 -32.39 -5.65 13.36
C LEU A 156 -33.81 -5.97 12.85
N ASP A 157 -34.84 -5.74 13.66
CA ASP A 157 -36.24 -5.87 13.23
C ASP A 157 -36.79 -4.49 12.85
N ASN A 158 -37.99 -4.45 12.27
CA ASN A 158 -38.61 -3.19 11.83
C ASN A 158 -38.82 -2.19 12.98
N GLU A 159 -39.10 -2.67 14.19
CA GLU A 159 -39.31 -1.81 15.36
C GLU A 159 -38.00 -1.17 15.81
N ARG A 160 -36.95 -1.97 16.00
CA ARG A 160 -35.60 -1.53 16.34
C ARG A 160 -35.01 -0.63 15.27
N PHE A 161 -35.30 -0.91 14.00
CA PHE A 161 -34.93 -0.03 12.90
C PHE A 161 -35.58 1.35 13.07
N SER A 162 -36.90 1.40 13.25
CA SER A 162 -37.66 2.64 13.42
C SER A 162 -37.23 3.43 14.66
N LEU A 163 -37.00 2.75 15.79
CA LEU A 163 -36.45 3.36 17.01
C LEU A 163 -35.05 3.92 16.79
N SER A 164 -34.21 3.23 16.01
CA SER A 164 -32.86 3.69 15.69
C SER A 164 -32.88 4.94 14.80
N ILE A 165 -33.80 5.04 13.83
CA ILE A 165 -33.98 6.26 13.02
C ILE A 165 -34.40 7.44 13.91
N ARG A 166 -35.37 7.23 14.81
CA ARG A 166 -35.78 8.27 15.76
C ARG A 166 -34.62 8.71 16.66
N GLU A 167 -33.81 7.76 17.13
CA GLU A 167 -32.64 8.05 17.95
C GLU A 167 -31.59 8.86 17.17
N ILE A 168 -31.32 8.51 15.91
CA ILE A 168 -30.40 9.25 15.03
C ILE A 168 -30.90 10.69 14.87
N ASN A 169 -32.16 10.88 14.45
CA ASN A 169 -32.70 12.22 14.25
C ASN A 169 -32.74 13.04 15.55
N ALA A 170 -32.93 12.40 16.71
CA ALA A 170 -32.94 13.10 17.98
C ALA A 170 -31.54 13.53 18.45
N LYS A 171 -30.52 12.69 18.25
CA LYS A 171 -29.16 12.93 18.76
C LYS A 171 -28.22 13.59 17.74
N LEU A 172 -28.50 13.44 16.44
CA LEU A 172 -27.67 13.93 15.33
C LEU A 172 -28.41 14.92 14.42
N SER A 173 -29.46 15.59 14.90
CA SER A 173 -30.30 16.53 14.12
C SER A 173 -29.52 17.66 13.41
N GLY A 174 -28.37 18.06 13.93
CA GLY A 174 -27.49 19.07 13.30
C GLY A 174 -26.43 18.49 12.34
N ILE A 175 -26.44 17.19 12.10
CA ILE A 175 -25.45 16.48 11.28
C ILE A 175 -26.13 15.74 10.13
N VAL A 176 -27.27 15.07 10.42
CA VAL A 176 -28.00 14.26 9.46
C VAL A 176 -29.49 14.26 9.78
N ASP A 177 -30.32 14.40 8.74
CA ASP A 177 -31.76 14.11 8.78
C ASP A 177 -32.04 12.80 8.05
N VAL A 178 -32.76 11.88 8.71
CA VAL A 178 -33.05 10.56 8.17
C VAL A 178 -34.54 10.35 7.98
N GLN A 179 -34.94 10.03 6.76
CA GLN A 179 -36.33 9.83 6.37
C GLN A 179 -36.51 8.46 5.71
N VAL A 180 -37.68 7.85 5.91
CA VAL A 180 -38.06 6.61 5.22
C VAL A 180 -39.13 6.95 4.20
N HIS A 181 -38.82 6.71 2.93
CA HIS A 181 -39.69 6.96 1.79
C HIS A 181 -40.15 5.64 1.19
N LYS A 182 -41.37 5.58 0.68
CA LYS A 182 -41.87 4.42 -0.06
C LYS A 182 -42.04 4.80 -1.52
N SER A 183 -41.36 4.09 -2.40
CA SER A 183 -41.51 4.31 -3.84
C SER A 183 -42.93 3.97 -4.27
N VAL A 184 -43.57 4.88 -4.99
CA VAL A 184 -44.92 4.68 -5.54
C VAL A 184 -44.90 3.59 -6.61
N GLU A 185 -43.85 3.55 -7.44
CA GLU A 185 -43.71 2.62 -8.57
C GLU A 185 -43.31 1.22 -8.12
N THR A 186 -42.25 1.09 -7.32
CA THR A 186 -41.69 -0.22 -6.95
C THR A 186 -42.26 -0.76 -5.65
N LYS A 187 -43.04 0.05 -4.91
CA LYS A 187 -43.54 -0.24 -3.54
C LYS A 187 -42.46 -0.55 -2.51
N LYS A 188 -41.18 -0.42 -2.87
CA LYS A 188 -40.02 -0.62 -1.98
C LYS A 188 -39.84 0.57 -1.05
N GLU A 189 -39.32 0.30 0.14
CA GLU A 189 -38.98 1.34 1.11
C GLU A 189 -37.50 1.72 0.97
N PHE A 190 -37.23 3.01 0.95
CA PHE A 190 -35.90 3.60 0.87
C PHE A 190 -35.66 4.46 2.10
N VAL A 191 -34.42 4.49 2.54
CA VAL A 191 -33.95 5.32 3.65
C VAL A 191 -33.07 6.39 3.03
N VAL A 192 -33.46 7.64 3.26
CA VAL A 192 -32.81 8.83 2.74
C VAL A 192 -32.11 9.51 3.90
N PHE A 193 -30.80 9.69 3.78
CA PHE A 193 -29.95 10.39 4.74
C PHE A 193 -29.52 11.70 4.11
N ASN A 194 -29.94 12.82 4.66
CA ASN A 194 -29.55 14.15 4.24
C ASN A 194 -28.52 14.68 5.23
N PHE A 195 -27.23 14.58 4.87
CA PHE A 195 -26.18 15.16 5.69
C PHE A 195 -26.06 16.66 5.42
N VAL A 196 -25.61 17.40 6.42
CA VAL A 196 -25.30 18.84 6.27
C VAL A 196 -24.17 19.04 5.23
N PRO A 197 -24.23 20.09 4.39
CA PRO A 197 -23.22 20.33 3.34
C PRO A 197 -21.77 20.32 3.83
N GLU A 198 -21.52 20.85 5.03
CA GLU A 198 -20.21 20.99 5.65
C GLU A 198 -19.55 19.64 5.93
N ILE A 199 -20.34 18.55 6.05
CA ILE A 199 -19.85 17.21 6.37
C ILE A 199 -18.77 16.74 5.39
N LEU A 200 -18.84 17.19 4.14
CA LEU A 200 -17.93 16.79 3.07
C LEU A 200 -16.49 17.21 3.36
N ASN A 201 -16.30 18.21 4.22
CA ASN A 201 -15.03 18.77 4.68
C ASN A 201 -14.74 18.49 6.17
N GLN A 202 -15.68 17.92 6.93
CA GLN A 202 -15.52 17.64 8.36
C GLN A 202 -15.01 16.21 8.63
N PHE A 203 -13.76 15.95 8.26
CA PHE A 203 -13.13 14.64 8.47
C PHE A 203 -11.65 14.80 8.78
N TYR A 204 -11.09 13.88 9.57
CA TYR A 204 -9.67 13.89 9.88
C TYR A 204 -8.86 13.51 8.65
N THR A 205 -7.84 14.31 8.36
CA THR A 205 -6.77 13.88 7.47
C THR A 205 -5.87 12.96 8.29
N ILE A 206 -5.72 11.71 7.84
CA ILE A 206 -4.81 10.76 8.51
C ILE A 206 -3.38 11.19 8.16
N GLU A 207 -2.74 11.93 9.07
CA GLU A 207 -1.37 12.43 8.92
C GLU A 207 -0.33 11.48 9.53
N ARG A 208 -0.68 10.21 9.83
CA ARG A 208 0.22 9.30 10.54
C ARG A 208 1.55 9.10 9.83
N GLU A 209 1.54 8.99 8.51
CA GLU A 209 2.77 8.85 7.72
C GLU A 209 3.64 10.11 7.80
N ARG A 210 3.02 11.30 7.89
CA ARG A 210 3.75 12.56 8.10
C ARG A 210 4.43 12.55 9.47
N SER A 211 3.73 12.17 10.53
CA SER A 211 4.34 12.09 11.86
C SER A 211 5.49 11.08 11.90
N LEU A 212 5.37 9.92 11.24
CA LEU A 212 6.47 8.95 11.15
C LEU A 212 7.68 9.51 10.39
N LEU A 213 7.44 10.29 9.33
CA LEU A 213 8.48 10.97 8.58
C LEU A 213 9.19 12.04 9.43
N GLU A 214 8.42 12.83 10.19
CA GLU A 214 8.92 13.82 11.15
C GLU A 214 9.76 13.16 12.26
N ASP A 215 9.27 12.06 12.85
CA ASP A 215 9.97 11.26 13.86
C ASP A 215 11.29 10.73 13.29
N THR A 216 11.26 10.19 12.06
CA THR A 216 12.46 9.67 11.39
C THR A 216 13.48 10.78 11.16
N PHE A 217 13.05 11.94 10.65
CA PHE A 217 13.95 13.07 10.42
C PHE A 217 14.57 13.58 11.72
N THR A 218 13.78 13.61 12.80
CA THR A 218 14.27 13.96 14.14
C THR A 218 15.34 12.97 14.62
N CYS A 219 15.09 11.67 14.48
CA CYS A 219 16.05 10.61 14.86
C CYS A 219 17.37 10.69 14.08
N TYR A 220 17.32 11.13 12.82
CA TYR A 220 18.50 11.31 11.96
C TYR A 220 19.12 12.70 12.06
N GLY A 221 18.73 13.50 13.05
CA GLY A 221 19.37 14.77 13.36
C GLY A 221 19.08 15.88 12.33
N VAL A 222 17.94 15.83 11.65
CA VAL A 222 17.46 16.95 10.83
C VAL A 222 17.00 18.06 11.77
N VAL A 223 17.87 19.05 11.99
CA VAL A 223 17.66 20.10 13.01
C VAL A 223 16.65 21.17 12.54
N LYS A 224 16.46 21.30 11.23
CA LYS A 224 15.51 22.27 10.67
C LYS A 224 14.09 21.70 10.65
N ASN A 225 13.15 22.46 11.21
CA ASN A 225 11.73 22.27 10.91
C ASN A 225 11.52 22.54 9.42
N LEU A 226 11.30 21.48 8.65
CA LEU A 226 10.92 21.61 7.25
C LEU A 226 9.50 22.18 7.16
N SER A 227 9.21 22.88 6.06
CA SER A 227 7.88 23.43 5.86
C SER A 227 6.84 22.30 5.61
N PRO A 228 5.56 22.52 5.92
CA PRO A 228 4.50 21.54 5.62
C PRO A 228 4.46 21.10 4.15
N GLU A 229 4.77 22.02 3.23
CA GLU A 229 4.82 21.76 1.78
C GLU A 229 5.93 20.76 1.42
N THR A 230 7.07 20.82 2.10
CA THR A 230 8.17 19.86 1.92
C THR A 230 7.74 18.46 2.31
N TYR A 231 7.13 18.29 3.49
CA TYR A 231 6.60 16.99 3.91
C TYR A 231 5.55 16.47 2.95
N GLN A 232 4.64 17.33 2.50
CA GLN A 232 3.64 16.97 1.51
C GLN A 232 4.26 16.54 0.18
N GLY A 233 5.31 17.21 -0.29
CA GLY A 233 6.04 16.86 -1.52
C GLY A 233 6.74 15.50 -1.43
N ILE A 234 7.37 15.20 -0.30
CA ILE A 234 8.00 13.90 -0.03
C ILE A 234 6.94 12.79 -0.03
N LEU A 235 5.85 12.95 0.72
CA LEU A 235 4.78 11.97 0.80
C LEU A 235 4.07 11.76 -0.54
N ALA A 236 3.83 12.84 -1.30
CA ALA A 236 3.27 12.75 -2.65
C ALA A 236 4.20 11.98 -3.60
N THR A 237 5.51 12.21 -3.50
CA THR A 237 6.53 11.50 -4.29
C THR A 237 6.57 10.01 -3.94
N ALA A 238 6.59 9.67 -2.64
CA ALA A 238 6.51 8.29 -2.18
C ALA A 238 5.24 7.60 -2.67
N LYS A 239 4.07 8.24 -2.52
CA LYS A 239 2.80 7.72 -2.99
C LYS A 239 2.79 7.47 -4.51
N GLY A 240 3.37 8.39 -5.28
CA GLY A 240 3.51 8.23 -6.73
C GLY A 240 4.37 7.02 -7.10
N PHE A 241 5.48 6.81 -6.38
CA PHE A 241 6.36 5.65 -6.55
C PHE A 241 5.64 4.34 -6.21
N ILE A 242 4.99 4.27 -5.04
CA ILE A 242 4.22 3.09 -4.61
C ILE A 242 3.18 2.73 -5.67
N ASN A 243 2.39 3.70 -6.14
CA ASN A 243 1.39 3.50 -7.19
C ASN A 243 2.01 2.96 -8.50
N SER A 244 3.24 3.36 -8.83
CA SER A 244 3.96 2.84 -9.99
C SER A 244 4.29 1.36 -9.83
N LEU A 245 4.74 0.93 -8.65
CA LEU A 245 4.98 -0.48 -8.36
C LEU A 245 3.69 -1.30 -8.46
N VAL A 246 2.56 -0.78 -7.97
CA VAL A 246 1.28 -1.51 -8.08
C VAL A 246 0.90 -1.74 -9.53
N LYS A 247 0.87 -0.67 -10.32
CA LYS A 247 0.46 -0.73 -11.72
C LYS A 247 1.37 -1.65 -12.52
N GLU A 248 2.67 -1.59 -12.27
CA GLU A 248 3.62 -2.49 -12.93
C GLU A 248 3.39 -3.94 -12.51
N SER A 249 3.11 -4.18 -11.22
CA SER A 249 2.78 -5.52 -10.74
C SER A 249 1.56 -6.08 -11.45
N GLU A 250 0.47 -5.33 -11.57
CA GLU A 250 -0.75 -5.77 -12.25
C GLU A 250 -0.48 -6.12 -13.73
N LEU A 251 0.31 -5.29 -14.42
CA LEU A 251 0.73 -5.56 -15.79
C LEU A 251 1.54 -6.85 -15.92
N LEU A 252 2.48 -7.11 -15.00
CA LEU A 252 3.30 -8.32 -14.99
C LEU A 252 2.47 -9.57 -14.72
N LEU A 253 1.51 -9.49 -13.81
CA LEU A 253 0.59 -10.59 -13.51
C LEU A 253 -0.29 -10.95 -14.71
N LEU A 254 -0.76 -9.94 -15.45
CA LEU A 254 -1.55 -10.14 -16.66
C LEU A 254 -0.75 -10.68 -17.84
N LYS A 255 0.52 -10.27 -18.00
CA LYS A 255 1.30 -10.54 -19.22
C LYS A 255 2.29 -11.70 -19.11
N LYS A 256 3.00 -11.82 -17.98
CA LYS A 256 4.17 -12.70 -17.84
C LYS A 256 3.90 -13.91 -16.95
N TYR A 257 3.14 -13.70 -15.88
CA TYR A 257 2.89 -14.73 -14.88
C TYR A 257 1.51 -15.40 -15.01
N SER A 258 0.84 -15.20 -16.16
CA SER A 258 -0.47 -15.77 -16.57
C SER A 258 -0.97 -16.84 -15.61
N ILE A 259 -1.80 -16.43 -14.65
CA ILE A 259 -2.41 -17.36 -13.70
C ILE A 259 -3.43 -18.17 -14.51
N GLN A 260 -3.00 -19.29 -15.13
CA GLN A 260 -3.90 -20.24 -15.76
C GLN A 260 -4.67 -20.96 -14.63
N VAL A 261 -5.88 -20.46 -14.39
CA VAL A 261 -6.74 -20.86 -13.28
C VAL A 261 -7.30 -22.25 -13.55
N THR A 262 -6.85 -23.26 -12.80
CA THR A 262 -7.55 -24.55 -12.69
C THR A 262 -8.51 -24.61 -11.50
N SER A 263 -8.35 -23.72 -10.51
CA SER A 263 -9.36 -23.48 -9.47
C SER A 263 -9.33 -22.03 -8.94
N TYR A 264 -10.51 -21.46 -8.69
CA TYR A 264 -10.70 -20.05 -8.32
C TYR A 264 -9.99 -19.66 -6.99
N SER A 265 -9.87 -20.61 -6.04
CA SER A 265 -9.32 -20.34 -4.71
C SER A 265 -7.79 -20.20 -4.67
N LYS A 266 -7.05 -20.99 -5.44
CA LYS A 266 -5.58 -20.93 -5.48
C LYS A 266 -5.07 -19.67 -6.20
N ALA A 267 -5.81 -19.22 -7.22
CA ALA A 267 -5.49 -17.99 -7.95
C ALA A 267 -5.62 -16.75 -7.07
N GLU A 268 -6.66 -16.69 -6.22
CA GLU A 268 -6.88 -15.57 -5.30
C GLU A 268 -5.81 -15.53 -4.20
N GLU A 269 -5.35 -16.69 -3.71
CA GLU A 269 -4.27 -16.79 -2.73
C GLU A 269 -2.91 -16.32 -3.28
N GLU A 270 -2.54 -16.74 -4.49
CA GLU A 270 -1.28 -16.32 -5.14
C GLU A 270 -1.27 -14.83 -5.47
N LEU A 271 -2.40 -14.29 -5.95
CA LEU A 271 -2.57 -12.86 -6.16
C LEU A 271 -2.37 -12.07 -4.85
N LEU A 272 -2.90 -12.58 -3.74
CA LEU A 272 -2.74 -11.95 -2.43
C LEU A 272 -1.28 -11.97 -1.95
N LYS A 273 -0.56 -13.08 -2.15
CA LYS A 273 0.89 -13.18 -1.83
C LYS A 273 1.72 -12.19 -2.62
N GLN A 274 1.42 -12.01 -3.90
CA GLN A 274 2.11 -11.05 -4.76
C GLN A 274 1.82 -9.60 -4.33
N LYS A 275 0.55 -9.26 -4.06
CA LYS A 275 0.18 -7.94 -3.51
C LYS A 275 0.93 -7.63 -2.21
N ARG A 276 1.05 -8.60 -1.31
CA ARG A 276 1.85 -8.47 -0.07
C ARG A 276 3.33 -8.27 -0.37
N THR A 277 3.88 -9.00 -1.34
CA THR A 277 5.28 -8.86 -1.76
C THR A 277 5.58 -7.45 -2.27
N VAL A 278 4.71 -6.90 -3.13
CA VAL A 278 4.84 -5.53 -3.64
C VAL A 278 4.83 -4.51 -2.50
N ARG A 279 3.99 -4.69 -1.49
CA ARG A 279 3.94 -3.81 -0.30
C ARG A 279 5.22 -3.84 0.50
N TYR A 280 5.68 -5.04 0.88
CA TYR A 280 6.91 -5.17 1.66
C TYR A 280 8.10 -4.56 0.92
N LEU A 281 8.17 -4.76 -0.39
CA LEU A 281 9.18 -4.14 -1.23
C LEU A 281 9.07 -2.61 -1.22
N ALA A 282 7.87 -2.09 -1.48
CA ALA A 282 7.62 -0.64 -1.52
C ALA A 282 7.95 0.03 -0.19
N ARG A 283 7.55 -0.58 0.94
CA ARG A 283 7.83 -0.08 2.28
C ARG A 283 9.32 -0.10 2.60
N SER A 284 9.99 -1.21 2.27
CA SER A 284 11.44 -1.35 2.45
C SER A 284 12.21 -0.25 1.71
N ILE A 285 11.90 -0.03 0.42
CA ILE A 285 12.51 1.02 -0.40
C ILE A 285 12.22 2.41 0.17
N TYR A 286 10.97 2.67 0.58
CA TYR A 286 10.58 3.95 1.16
C TYR A 286 11.30 4.24 2.47
N ASP A 287 11.32 3.31 3.42
CA ASP A 287 11.97 3.50 4.73
C ASP A 287 13.49 3.69 4.57
N GLU A 288 14.12 2.99 3.63
CA GLU A 288 15.53 3.21 3.29
C GLU A 288 15.76 4.57 2.63
N ALA A 289 14.89 4.97 1.70
CA ALA A 289 14.98 6.26 1.02
C ALA A 289 14.80 7.44 1.97
N VAL A 290 13.88 7.34 2.94
CA VAL A 290 13.64 8.37 3.95
C VAL A 290 14.88 8.54 4.84
N ARG A 291 15.50 7.44 5.27
CA ARG A 291 16.73 7.47 6.06
C ARG A 291 17.90 8.11 5.30
N TYR A 292 18.04 7.75 4.03
CA TYR A 292 19.06 8.36 3.17
C TYR A 292 18.80 9.85 2.96
N LEU A 293 17.55 10.23 2.66
CA LEU A 293 17.16 11.63 2.52
C LEU A 293 17.48 12.43 3.79
N ALA A 294 17.10 11.93 4.97
CA ALA A 294 17.36 12.59 6.24
C ALA A 294 18.86 12.86 6.45
N SER A 295 19.70 11.88 6.12
CA SER A 295 21.16 12.00 6.21
C SER A 295 21.73 13.02 5.21
N SER A 296 21.12 13.13 4.03
CA SER A 296 21.52 14.06 2.97
C SER A 296 21.07 15.50 3.19
N LEU A 297 19.95 15.74 3.87
CA LEU A 297 19.36 17.08 4.02
C LEU A 297 20.31 18.08 4.69
N ASN A 298 21.08 17.64 5.69
CA ASN A 298 22.09 18.46 6.34
C ASN A 298 23.33 18.68 5.46
N SER A 299 23.69 17.69 4.64
CA SER A 299 24.91 17.70 3.83
C SER A 299 24.78 18.55 2.55
N PHE A 300 23.57 18.61 1.98
CA PHE A 300 23.27 19.33 0.74
C PHE A 300 22.34 20.53 0.97
N GLU A 301 22.45 21.20 2.12
CA GLU A 301 21.52 22.24 2.57
C GLU A 301 21.30 23.36 1.54
N LEU A 302 22.34 23.75 0.81
CA LEU A 302 22.27 24.80 -0.22
C LEU A 302 21.55 24.36 -1.50
N GLU A 303 21.62 23.07 -1.83
CA GLU A 303 21.03 22.48 -3.05
C GLU A 303 19.60 21.98 -2.79
N LEU A 304 19.33 21.53 -1.56
CA LEU A 304 18.05 21.00 -1.10
C LEU A 304 17.31 22.03 -0.24
N ASN A 305 17.14 23.23 -0.77
CA ASN A 305 16.56 24.37 -0.06
C ASN A 305 15.08 24.65 -0.39
N THR A 306 14.51 23.93 -1.36
CA THR A 306 13.11 24.09 -1.80
C THR A 306 12.35 22.76 -1.76
N PRO A 307 11.02 22.77 -1.54
CA PRO A 307 10.20 21.56 -1.56
C PRO A 307 10.34 20.74 -2.85
N ASP A 308 10.44 21.41 -4.01
CA ASP A 308 10.57 20.77 -5.32
C ASP A 308 11.94 20.10 -5.50
N ALA A 309 13.02 20.75 -5.08
CA ALA A 309 14.37 20.19 -5.14
C ALA A 309 14.48 18.94 -4.24
N ILE A 310 13.97 19.03 -3.01
CA ILE A 310 13.92 17.90 -2.07
C ILE A 310 13.11 16.75 -2.65
N SER A 311 11.92 17.01 -3.21
CA SER A 311 11.07 15.98 -3.81
C SER A 311 11.71 15.33 -5.04
N ALA A 312 12.40 16.12 -5.87
CA ALA A 312 13.12 15.60 -7.04
C ALA A 312 14.33 14.74 -6.64
N TYR A 313 15.07 15.16 -5.62
CA TYR A 313 16.20 14.41 -5.07
C TYR A 313 15.73 13.10 -4.42
N PHE A 314 14.66 13.16 -3.62
CA PHE A 314 14.03 11.98 -3.02
C PHE A 314 13.56 10.97 -4.07
N ARG A 315 13.02 11.42 -5.21
CA ARG A 315 12.68 10.56 -6.34
C ARG A 315 13.90 9.86 -6.93
N GLY A 316 15.06 10.54 -6.96
CA GLY A 316 16.33 9.95 -7.37
C GLY A 316 16.83 8.88 -6.39
N ILE A 317 16.69 9.12 -5.08
CA ILE A 317 17.02 8.15 -4.03
C ILE A 317 16.17 6.88 -4.18
N LEU A 318 14.84 7.02 -4.31
CA LEU A 318 13.92 5.89 -4.52
C LEU A 318 14.31 5.03 -5.73
N HIS A 319 14.72 5.68 -6.83
CA HIS A 319 15.20 4.98 -8.02
C HIS A 319 16.52 4.22 -7.76
N ASN A 320 17.50 4.85 -7.12
CA ASN A 320 18.78 4.20 -6.83
C ASN A 320 18.60 2.97 -5.92
N ILE A 321 17.82 3.10 -4.84
CA ILE A 321 17.54 1.96 -3.95
C ILE A 321 16.77 0.87 -4.71
N SER A 322 15.90 1.24 -5.66
CA SER A 322 15.23 0.25 -6.52
C SER A 322 16.22 -0.55 -7.38
N LEU A 323 17.28 0.07 -7.89
CA LEU A 323 18.35 -0.62 -8.63
C LEU A 323 19.18 -1.55 -7.71
N GLU A 324 19.48 -1.10 -6.49
CA GLU A 324 20.17 -1.91 -5.48
C GLU A 324 19.32 -3.15 -5.12
N LYS A 325 18.02 -2.96 -4.80
CA LYS A 325 17.10 -4.06 -4.54
C LYS A 325 16.93 -4.99 -5.73
N MET A 326 16.89 -4.47 -6.95
CA MET A 326 16.88 -5.29 -8.16
C MET A 326 18.11 -6.20 -8.20
N THR A 327 19.29 -5.67 -7.91
CA THR A 327 20.55 -6.42 -7.89
C THR A 327 20.58 -7.47 -6.76
N GLU A 328 20.16 -7.11 -5.55
CA GLU A 328 20.03 -8.05 -4.43
C GLU A 328 19.12 -9.23 -4.81
N ASN A 329 17.98 -8.97 -5.46
CA ASN A 329 17.05 -10.01 -5.89
C ASN A 329 17.65 -10.88 -7.01
N ALA A 330 18.44 -10.32 -7.93
CA ALA A 330 19.16 -11.10 -8.94
C ALA A 330 20.16 -12.08 -8.29
N LYS A 331 20.95 -11.60 -7.32
CA LYS A 331 21.87 -12.45 -6.55
C LYS A 331 21.14 -13.57 -5.80
N GLU A 332 19.97 -13.30 -5.23
CA GLU A 332 19.15 -14.33 -4.58
C GLU A 332 18.63 -15.38 -5.58
N ILE A 333 18.21 -14.98 -6.79
CA ILE A 333 17.83 -15.93 -7.85
C ILE A 333 18.99 -16.89 -8.15
N ASP A 334 20.20 -16.37 -8.30
CA ASP A 334 21.40 -17.17 -8.55
C ASP A 334 21.69 -18.14 -7.39
N ARG A 335 21.55 -17.67 -6.14
CA ARG A 335 21.73 -18.51 -4.94
C ARG A 335 20.74 -19.67 -4.91
N TYR A 336 19.45 -19.42 -5.12
CA TYR A 336 18.44 -20.48 -5.14
C TYR A 336 18.58 -21.42 -6.35
N HIS A 337 18.98 -20.91 -7.51
CA HIS A 337 19.28 -21.73 -8.68
C HIS A 337 20.50 -22.65 -8.43
N SER A 338 21.55 -22.11 -7.82
CA SER A 338 22.74 -22.88 -7.41
C SER A 338 22.39 -23.98 -6.42
N PHE A 339 21.54 -23.66 -5.45
CA PHE A 339 21.05 -24.60 -4.45
C PHE A 339 20.21 -25.71 -5.08
N ALA A 340 19.28 -25.37 -5.99
CA ALA A 340 18.47 -26.34 -6.72
C ALA A 340 19.33 -27.32 -7.55
N MET A 341 20.33 -26.80 -8.28
CA MET A 341 21.25 -27.60 -9.09
C MET A 341 22.09 -28.54 -8.24
N SER A 342 22.62 -28.04 -7.11
CA SER A 342 23.39 -28.82 -6.15
C SER A 342 22.52 -29.92 -5.51
N PHE A 343 21.28 -29.60 -5.12
CA PHE A 343 20.32 -30.56 -4.58
C PHE A 343 19.94 -31.65 -5.62
N ASN A 344 19.78 -31.27 -6.88
CA ASN A 344 19.48 -32.21 -7.97
C ASN A 344 20.66 -33.14 -8.29
N SER A 345 21.89 -32.65 -8.14
CA SER A 345 23.12 -33.43 -8.35
C SER A 345 23.42 -34.45 -7.24
N LEU A 346 22.74 -34.36 -6.08
CA LEU A 346 22.85 -35.38 -5.05
C LEU A 346 22.36 -36.73 -5.59
N PRO A 347 23.13 -37.82 -5.41
CA PRO A 347 22.73 -39.13 -5.89
C PRO A 347 21.40 -39.54 -5.26
N ASP A 348 20.51 -40.13 -6.06
CA ASP A 348 19.34 -40.82 -5.51
C ASP A 348 19.83 -41.91 -4.55
N TYR A 349 19.28 -41.92 -3.34
CA TYR A 349 19.61 -42.98 -2.40
C TYR A 349 19.11 -44.30 -2.99
N LYS A 350 20.04 -45.19 -3.34
CA LYS A 350 19.79 -46.52 -3.90
C LYS A 350 19.05 -47.38 -2.88
N GLU A 351 17.75 -47.17 -2.71
CA GLU A 351 16.83 -48.01 -1.90
C GLU A 351 15.38 -47.49 -1.90
N GLY A 352 14.96 -46.69 -2.90
CA GLY A 352 13.58 -46.19 -2.98
C GLY A 352 13.19 -45.20 -1.87
N LYS A 353 14.19 -44.64 -1.18
CA LYS A 353 14.05 -43.68 -0.07
C LYS A 353 14.41 -42.28 -0.55
N SER A 354 13.62 -41.27 -0.15
CA SER A 354 13.77 -39.91 -0.66
C SER A 354 15.15 -39.31 -0.33
N LYS A 355 15.70 -38.43 -1.18
CA LYS A 355 16.97 -37.69 -0.93
C LYS A 355 17.02 -37.02 0.46
N TYR A 356 15.85 -36.72 1.03
CA TYR A 356 15.67 -36.15 2.36
C TYR A 356 16.04 -37.13 3.50
N GLU A 357 15.77 -38.42 3.35
CA GLU A 357 16.18 -39.43 4.34
C GLU A 357 17.70 -39.64 4.37
N TYR A 358 18.37 -39.41 3.25
CA TYR A 358 19.84 -39.45 3.18
C TYR A 358 20.48 -38.28 3.95
N LEU A 359 19.96 -37.05 3.75
CA LEU A 359 20.41 -35.88 4.51
C LEU A 359 20.15 -36.02 6.02
N LYS A 360 19.02 -36.65 6.39
CA LYS A 360 18.68 -36.96 7.78
C LYS A 360 19.65 -37.97 8.40
N LYS A 361 20.01 -39.05 7.67
CA LYS A 361 21.01 -40.04 8.10
C LYS A 361 22.42 -39.46 8.29
N LEU A 362 22.76 -38.39 7.57
CA LEU A 362 24.05 -37.69 7.70
C LEU A 362 24.13 -36.78 8.94
N GLY A 363 23.10 -36.74 9.79
CA GLY A 363 23.09 -35.95 11.03
C GLY A 363 22.84 -34.45 10.80
N LEU A 364 22.38 -34.05 9.62
CA LEU A 364 22.06 -32.66 9.28
C LEU A 364 20.66 -32.23 9.74
N GLU A 365 20.17 -32.78 10.87
CA GLU A 365 18.79 -32.63 11.37
C GLU A 365 18.43 -31.21 11.85
N GLY A 366 19.37 -30.26 11.79
CA GLY A 366 19.16 -28.84 12.16
C GLY A 366 19.04 -27.86 10.99
N PHE A 367 19.28 -28.29 9.74
CA PHE A 367 19.01 -27.45 8.58
C PHE A 367 17.53 -27.61 8.22
N ASN A 368 16.76 -26.51 8.24
CA ASN A 368 15.44 -26.49 7.61
C ASN A 368 15.63 -26.96 6.17
N ILE A 369 15.26 -28.21 5.88
CA ILE A 369 15.40 -28.77 4.54
C ILE A 369 14.38 -28.05 3.69
N ILE A 370 14.83 -27.01 2.98
CA ILE A 370 14.02 -26.25 2.04
C ILE A 370 13.63 -27.22 0.94
N ASP A 371 12.36 -27.62 0.89
CA ASP A 371 11.88 -28.52 -0.14
C ASP A 371 11.96 -27.86 -1.54
N GLN A 372 11.97 -28.68 -2.60
CA GLN A 372 12.08 -28.19 -3.99
C GLN A 372 10.98 -27.18 -4.34
N ASP A 373 9.78 -27.36 -3.78
CA ASP A 373 8.68 -26.43 -3.98
C ASP A 373 8.99 -25.07 -3.35
N THR A 374 9.55 -25.03 -2.13
CA THR A 374 9.95 -23.80 -1.43
C THR A 374 11.07 -23.08 -2.17
N ILE A 375 12.05 -23.82 -2.71
CA ILE A 375 13.10 -23.24 -3.58
C ILE A 375 12.45 -22.61 -4.82
N PHE A 376 11.55 -23.32 -5.49
CA PHE A 376 10.88 -22.85 -6.69
C PHE A 376 10.01 -21.61 -6.41
N TYR A 377 9.25 -21.59 -5.32
CA TYR A 377 8.45 -20.44 -4.90
C TYR A 377 9.34 -19.24 -4.53
N ALA A 378 10.45 -19.47 -3.83
CA ALA A 378 11.42 -18.42 -3.51
C ALA A 378 12.02 -17.81 -4.78
N THR A 379 12.55 -18.63 -5.70
CA THR A 379 13.10 -18.16 -6.98
C THR A 379 12.06 -17.38 -7.78
N LYS A 380 10.83 -17.87 -7.89
CA LYS A 380 9.74 -17.15 -8.56
C LYS A 380 9.42 -15.81 -7.91
N ARG A 381 9.45 -15.73 -6.58
CA ARG A 381 9.23 -14.48 -5.85
C ARG A 381 10.33 -13.46 -6.15
N TYR A 382 11.60 -13.86 -6.09
CA TYR A 382 12.73 -12.98 -6.40
C TYR A 382 12.72 -12.55 -7.87
N GLN A 383 12.40 -13.45 -8.80
CA GLN A 383 12.25 -13.13 -10.22
C GLN A 383 11.11 -12.13 -10.47
N PHE A 384 9.97 -12.30 -9.80
CA PHE A 384 8.87 -11.36 -9.87
C PHE A 384 9.26 -9.96 -9.39
N ILE A 385 9.98 -9.87 -8.25
CA ILE A 385 10.49 -8.60 -7.73
C ILE A 385 11.48 -7.97 -8.72
N PHE A 386 12.38 -8.77 -9.29
CA PHE A 386 13.34 -8.31 -10.28
C PHE A 386 12.66 -7.70 -11.51
N ASP A 387 11.71 -8.44 -12.10
CA ASP A 387 10.94 -7.98 -13.26
C ASP A 387 10.15 -6.70 -12.96
N LEU A 388 9.57 -6.62 -11.76
CA LEU A 388 8.82 -5.46 -11.27
C LEU A 388 9.69 -4.22 -11.19
N LEU A 389 10.88 -4.34 -10.59
CA LEU A 389 11.79 -3.21 -10.44
C LEU A 389 12.37 -2.79 -11.79
N ILE A 390 12.65 -3.71 -12.71
CA ILE A 390 13.01 -3.37 -14.10
C ILE A 390 11.94 -2.48 -14.72
N GLY A 391 10.67 -2.88 -14.68
CA GLY A 391 9.58 -2.14 -15.31
C GLY A 391 9.43 -0.72 -14.75
N VAL A 392 9.55 -0.57 -13.42
CA VAL A 392 9.46 0.75 -12.76
C VAL A 392 10.69 1.62 -13.06
N CYS A 393 11.91 1.09 -12.96
CA CYS A 393 13.13 1.85 -13.26
C CYS A 393 13.17 2.24 -14.74
N HIS A 394 12.73 1.36 -15.64
CA HIS A 394 12.62 1.65 -17.06
C HIS A 394 11.65 2.81 -17.34
N LYS A 395 10.44 2.79 -16.76
CA LYS A 395 9.47 3.89 -16.88
C LYS A 395 9.99 5.21 -16.31
N TRP A 396 10.73 5.15 -15.21
CA TRP A 396 11.38 6.33 -14.65
C TRP A 396 12.40 6.92 -15.62
N PHE A 397 13.23 6.08 -16.21
CA PHE A 397 14.22 6.47 -17.22
C PHE A 397 13.55 7.12 -18.44
N GLU A 398 12.49 6.51 -18.98
CA GLU A 398 11.71 7.07 -20.07
C GLU A 398 11.05 8.41 -19.72
N SER A 399 10.55 8.56 -18.49
CA SER A 399 9.97 9.80 -18.00
C SER A 399 11.00 10.93 -17.91
N LYS A 400 12.21 10.64 -17.38
CA LYS A 400 13.32 11.61 -17.31
C LYS A 400 13.80 12.06 -18.68
N ILE A 401 13.88 11.11 -19.61
CA ILE A 401 14.16 11.41 -21.01
C ILE A 401 13.06 12.31 -21.58
N THR A 402 11.79 11.94 -21.42
CA THR A 402 10.65 12.69 -21.96
C THR A 402 10.56 14.11 -21.38
N GLN A 403 10.84 14.30 -20.09
CA GLN A 403 10.91 15.64 -19.49
C GLN A 403 12.04 16.49 -20.10
N THR A 404 13.19 15.87 -20.38
CA THR A 404 14.31 16.53 -21.07
C THR A 404 13.89 16.97 -22.49
N LEU A 405 13.01 16.20 -23.16
CA LEU A 405 12.42 16.56 -24.44
C LEU A 405 11.36 17.65 -24.36
N VAL A 406 10.49 17.64 -23.36
CA VAL A 406 9.42 18.65 -23.20
C VAL A 406 10.02 20.02 -22.87
N ASN A 407 11.10 20.05 -22.08
CA ASN A 407 11.89 21.28 -21.86
C ASN A 407 12.60 21.76 -23.15
N PHE A 408 12.74 20.89 -24.14
CA PHE A 408 13.28 21.19 -25.45
C PHE A 408 12.19 21.64 -26.46
N SER A 409 11.01 21.04 -26.45
CA SER A 409 9.88 21.43 -27.30
C SER A 409 9.08 22.57 -26.67
N GLY A 410 9.48 23.81 -26.94
CA GLY A 410 8.61 24.97 -26.78
C GLY A 410 7.30 24.89 -27.60
N TYR A 411 7.17 23.91 -28.49
CA TYR A 411 6.02 23.66 -29.33
C TYR A 411 5.13 22.52 -28.82
N ASP A 412 3.84 22.84 -28.74
CA ASP A 412 2.67 22.03 -28.47
C ASP A 412 2.83 20.51 -28.67
N MET A 413 2.76 19.77 -27.57
CA MET A 413 2.14 18.44 -27.62
C MET A 413 1.40 18.02 -26.35
N PHE A 414 1.50 18.75 -25.24
CA PHE A 414 0.61 18.61 -24.09
C PHE A 414 0.50 19.96 -23.34
N ASP A 415 -0.64 20.64 -23.44
CA ASP A 415 -0.96 21.81 -22.63
C ASP A 415 -0.99 21.43 -21.14
N LEU A 416 0.10 21.71 -20.44
CA LEU A 416 0.12 21.80 -18.98
C LEU A 416 0.34 23.28 -18.61
N PRO A 417 -0.66 23.96 -18.02
CA PRO A 417 -0.54 25.37 -17.69
C PRO A 417 0.39 25.55 -16.48
N GLY A 418 1.42 26.39 -16.63
CA GLY A 418 2.05 27.06 -15.48
C GLY A 418 3.57 26.95 -15.30
N GLN A 419 4.31 26.14 -16.07
CA GLN A 419 5.78 26.10 -15.93
C GLN A 419 6.47 27.05 -16.91
N ARG A 420 7.21 28.03 -16.39
CA ARG A 420 8.08 28.93 -17.17
C ARG A 420 9.11 28.10 -17.95
N LYS A 421 8.98 28.08 -19.28
CA LYS A 421 9.82 27.35 -20.24
C LYS A 421 11.18 28.04 -20.40
N ALA A 422 12.28 27.34 -20.08
CA ALA A 422 13.62 27.70 -20.55
C ALA A 422 13.91 26.88 -21.81
N SER A 423 14.12 27.53 -22.96
CA SER A 423 14.43 26.84 -24.22
C SER A 423 15.85 26.30 -24.20
N ILE A 424 16.00 24.98 -24.06
CA ILE A 424 17.30 24.28 -24.13
C ILE A 424 17.65 24.05 -25.63
N SER A 425 18.92 24.22 -26.02
CA SER A 425 19.36 23.98 -27.40
C SER A 425 19.31 22.48 -27.78
N LYS A 426 19.21 22.15 -29.08
CA LYS A 426 19.27 20.76 -29.57
C LYS A 426 20.51 20.02 -29.09
N GLU A 427 21.63 20.73 -29.06
CA GLU A 427 22.92 20.16 -28.68
C GLU A 427 23.00 19.93 -27.17
N ASP A 428 22.47 20.86 -26.36
CA ASP A 428 22.39 20.69 -24.90
C ASP A 428 21.41 19.59 -24.49
N ALA A 429 20.29 19.44 -25.21
CA ALA A 429 19.35 18.34 -24.98
C ALA A 429 20.00 16.97 -25.32
N ARG A 430 20.74 16.89 -26.44
CA ARG A 430 21.51 15.69 -26.79
C ARG A 430 22.57 15.37 -25.74
N ARG A 431 23.36 16.37 -25.31
CA ARG A 431 24.36 16.20 -24.24
C ARG A 431 23.72 15.67 -22.96
N LYS A 432 22.63 16.31 -22.48
CA LYS A 432 21.90 15.84 -21.29
C LYS A 432 21.35 14.42 -21.41
N LEU A 433 20.85 14.03 -22.60
CA LEU A 433 20.38 12.67 -22.85
C LEU A 433 21.53 11.66 -22.84
N THR A 434 22.65 11.98 -23.48
CA THR A 434 23.85 11.15 -23.49
C THR A 434 24.44 11.01 -22.09
N ASP A 435 24.50 12.10 -21.31
CA ASP A 435 24.97 12.10 -19.93
C ASP A 435 24.09 11.23 -19.04
N LEU A 436 22.76 11.30 -19.21
CA LEU A 436 21.81 10.49 -18.46
C LEU A 436 21.92 9.00 -18.81
N ARG A 437 22.05 8.66 -20.10
CA ARG A 437 22.30 7.28 -20.57
C ARG A 437 23.61 6.75 -19.99
N ASN A 438 24.70 7.51 -20.10
CA ASN A 438 26.01 7.11 -19.59
C ASN A 438 25.99 6.92 -18.07
N LYS A 439 25.33 7.81 -17.32
CA LYS A 439 25.21 7.69 -15.88
C LYS A 439 24.54 6.38 -15.45
N GLU A 440 23.46 5.99 -16.13
CA GLU A 440 22.74 4.76 -15.81
C GLU A 440 23.50 3.50 -16.27
N ILE A 441 24.11 3.52 -17.46
CA ILE A 441 24.96 2.42 -17.94
C ILE A 441 26.17 2.22 -17.02
N ASN A 442 26.87 3.29 -16.64
CA ASN A 442 28.04 3.21 -15.76
C ASN A 442 27.70 2.60 -14.40
N LYS A 443 26.54 2.95 -13.81
CA LYS A 443 26.08 2.31 -12.58
C LYS A 443 25.85 0.82 -12.75
N LEU A 444 25.22 0.40 -13.86
CA LEU A 444 25.04 -1.02 -14.15
C LEU A 444 26.37 -1.75 -14.39
N GLU A 445 27.36 -1.07 -14.96
CA GLU A 445 28.73 -1.60 -15.11
C GLU A 445 29.48 -1.70 -13.79
N GLU A 446 29.34 -0.73 -12.88
CA GLU A 446 29.86 -0.79 -11.52
C GLU A 446 29.26 -1.99 -10.77
N ILE A 447 27.94 -2.16 -10.85
CA ILE A 447 27.23 -3.31 -10.28
C ILE A 447 27.71 -4.63 -10.92
N GLU A 448 27.84 -4.68 -12.25
CA GLU A 448 28.33 -5.87 -12.96
C GLU A 448 29.75 -6.24 -12.53
N LYS A 449 30.60 -5.24 -12.31
CA LYS A 449 31.95 -5.43 -11.81
C LYS A 449 31.95 -5.98 -10.38
N GLU A 450 31.13 -5.44 -9.49
CA GLU A 450 30.97 -5.96 -8.12
C GLU A 450 30.50 -7.42 -8.11
N VAL A 451 29.54 -7.77 -8.98
CA VAL A 451 29.07 -9.15 -9.15
C VAL A 451 30.20 -10.07 -9.66
N LYS A 452 31.07 -9.60 -10.56
CA LYS A 452 32.23 -10.38 -11.04
C LYS A 452 33.37 -10.48 -10.02
N GLU A 453 33.52 -9.48 -9.16
CA GLU A 453 34.59 -9.40 -8.15
C GLU A 453 34.23 -10.09 -6.82
N GLU A 454 32.94 -10.34 -6.54
CA GLU A 454 32.51 -11.21 -5.45
C GLU A 454 33.15 -12.60 -5.62
N LYS A 455 34.20 -12.88 -4.83
CA LYS A 455 34.97 -14.13 -4.82
C LYS A 455 34.17 -15.31 -4.25
N HIS A 456 32.97 -15.57 -4.76
CA HIS A 456 32.25 -16.80 -4.49
C HIS A 456 32.51 -17.81 -5.62
N PRO A 457 32.90 -19.07 -5.32
CA PRO A 457 33.45 -20.03 -6.29
C PRO A 457 32.39 -20.68 -7.21
N TYR A 458 31.34 -19.95 -7.57
CA TYR A 458 30.14 -20.51 -8.18
C TYR A 458 29.99 -20.02 -9.62
N GLN A 459 29.84 -20.97 -10.56
CA GLN A 459 29.48 -20.79 -12.00
C GLN A 459 28.16 -20.02 -12.24
N PHE A 460 27.55 -19.50 -11.20
CA PHE A 460 26.14 -19.17 -11.13
C PHE A 460 25.82 -17.68 -11.23
N HIS A 461 26.84 -16.81 -11.37
CA HIS A 461 26.70 -15.37 -11.65
C HIS A 461 26.10 -15.09 -13.04
N GLU A 462 26.04 -16.10 -13.91
CA GLU A 462 25.59 -15.97 -15.29
C GLU A 462 24.13 -15.48 -15.40
N VAL A 463 23.26 -15.87 -14.45
CA VAL A 463 21.86 -15.45 -14.46
C VAL A 463 21.74 -13.98 -14.04
N THR A 464 22.39 -13.52 -12.98
CA THR A 464 22.48 -12.08 -12.66
C THR A 464 23.06 -11.27 -13.81
N LEU A 465 24.16 -11.71 -14.42
CA LEU A 465 24.80 -11.01 -15.54
C LEU A 465 23.88 -10.91 -16.77
N ASN A 466 23.18 -11.99 -17.11
CA ASN A 466 22.21 -12.00 -18.22
C ASN A 466 21.02 -11.06 -17.96
N LEU A 467 20.56 -10.99 -16.71
CA LEU A 467 19.48 -10.12 -16.29
C LEU A 467 19.90 -8.63 -16.34
N LEU A 468 21.12 -8.30 -15.88
CA LEU A 468 21.69 -6.95 -16.00
C LEU A 468 21.87 -6.54 -17.47
N GLU A 469 22.36 -7.45 -18.31
CA GLU A 469 22.53 -7.21 -19.75
C GLU A 469 21.18 -6.99 -20.46
N ALA A 470 20.14 -7.73 -20.09
CA ALA A 470 18.79 -7.50 -20.59
C ALA A 470 18.31 -6.07 -20.26
N TYR A 471 18.58 -5.59 -19.04
CA TYR A 471 18.21 -4.23 -18.64
C TYR A 471 19.02 -3.15 -19.38
N LYS A 472 20.33 -3.36 -19.59
CA LYS A 472 21.16 -2.48 -20.44
C LYS A 472 20.59 -2.35 -21.85
N LYS A 473 20.19 -3.47 -22.47
CA LYS A 473 19.55 -3.46 -23.80
C LYS A 473 18.24 -2.68 -23.82
N THR A 474 17.44 -2.75 -22.76
CA THR A 474 16.21 -1.96 -22.63
C THR A 474 16.50 -0.45 -22.57
N ILE A 475 17.53 -0.05 -21.81
CA ILE A 475 18.00 1.35 -21.75
C ILE A 475 18.45 1.84 -23.13
N GLU A 476 19.29 1.06 -23.82
CA GLU A 476 19.78 1.39 -25.15
C GLU A 476 18.64 1.53 -26.17
N PHE A 477 17.65 0.64 -26.11
CA PHE A 477 16.49 0.69 -26.99
C PHE A 477 15.69 1.99 -26.79
N SER A 478 15.38 2.36 -25.54
CA SER A 478 14.65 3.60 -25.24
C SER A 478 15.47 4.84 -25.60
N TYR A 479 16.78 4.83 -25.34
CA TYR A 479 17.67 5.90 -25.77
C TYR A 479 17.66 6.07 -27.30
N ALA A 480 17.86 5.00 -28.06
CA ALA A 480 17.88 5.05 -29.52
C ALA A 480 16.54 5.50 -30.12
N HIS A 481 15.42 4.97 -29.59
CA HIS A 481 14.07 5.34 -30.02
C HIS A 481 13.82 6.84 -29.84
N ILE A 482 14.30 7.42 -28.74
CA ILE A 482 14.05 8.81 -28.39
C ILE A 482 15.07 9.76 -29.00
N TYR A 483 16.35 9.39 -29.05
CA TYR A 483 17.41 10.16 -29.73
C TYR A 483 17.06 10.41 -31.21
N LYS A 484 16.40 9.43 -31.87
CA LYS A 484 15.85 9.58 -33.22
C LYS A 484 14.77 10.67 -33.33
N LYS A 485 14.01 10.93 -32.26
CA LYS A 485 12.98 11.99 -32.22
C LYS A 485 13.56 13.40 -32.00
N VAL A 486 14.79 13.50 -31.47
CA VAL A 486 15.53 14.78 -31.26
C VAL A 486 16.47 15.10 -32.42
N SER A 487 16.75 14.09 -33.25
CA SER A 487 17.52 14.22 -34.49
C SER A 487 16.69 14.91 -35.55
#